data_AF-A0A961B154-F1
#
_entry.id   AF-A0A961B154-F1
#
_cell.length_a   1.000
_cell.length_b   1.000
_cell.length_c   1.000
_cell.angle_alpha   90.00
_cell.angle_beta   90.00
_cell.angle_gamma   90.00
#
_symmetry.space_group_name_H-M   'P 1'
#
loop_
_entity.id
_entity.type
_entity.pdbx_description
1 polymer ?
#
loop_
_entity_poly.entity_id
_entity_poly.type
_entity_poly.pdbx_seq_one_letter_code
_entity_poly.pdbx_strand_id
1 'polypeptide(L)'
;MALDDRIVAAAPGCYLTTFRALIDTKGPQDGEQNIFGQIAFGMDEADYCIMRAPKPTLIIAGTRDATFDFNGTWGLFKDVKRFYSRLGRTDAVDINAPDAPHGFTLQQREAVASWMHRWLLGKEKLVREVDSLPDSFNDEQLREWNQPDWTQDQLQCSPAGQVLLMEGEHSVFQINADTAAVLRKSRAPEWKALSEAEKRAMIRDTIGSPGDETLSNPRPNRVGSVTRQGYVIEKLTLEVEPGLVLPALAFVPDHPAGTATLYLHGSSMTADAAPGNPIEALVKAGQVVLAAE
;
A
#
# COMPACT_ATOMS: atom_id res chain seq x y z
N MET A 1 14.06 -11.77 -0.76
CA MET A 1 15.22 -12.01 -1.66
C MET A 1 16.46 -11.18 -1.33
N ALA A 2 16.34 -9.94 -0.85
CA ALA A 2 17.49 -9.04 -0.67
C ALA A 2 18.38 -9.35 0.56
N LEU A 3 17.80 -9.92 1.62
CA LEU A 3 18.48 -10.10 2.91
C LEU A 3 19.15 -11.47 3.10
N ASP A 4 19.05 -12.37 2.12
CA ASP A 4 19.59 -13.72 2.22
C ASP A 4 20.52 -14.03 1.05
N ASP A 5 21.81 -14.15 1.38
CA ASP A 5 22.84 -14.34 0.37
C ASP A 5 22.76 -15.67 -0.37
N ARG A 6 22.04 -16.66 0.18
CA ARG A 6 21.86 -17.97 -0.43
C ARG A 6 20.95 -17.93 -1.66
N ILE A 7 20.17 -16.87 -1.85
CA ILE A 7 19.22 -16.73 -2.96
C ILE A 7 19.96 -16.33 -4.25
N VAL A 8 20.30 -17.34 -5.06
CA VAL A 8 21.09 -17.20 -6.30
C VAL A 8 20.33 -16.45 -7.41
N ALA A 9 19.04 -16.73 -7.59
CA ALA A 9 18.18 -16.07 -8.59
C ALA A 9 16.81 -15.75 -7.97
N ALA A 10 16.16 -14.67 -8.41
CA ALA A 10 14.81 -14.34 -7.97
C ALA A 10 13.96 -13.76 -9.11
N ALA A 11 12.65 -13.87 -8.95
CA ALA A 11 11.68 -13.24 -9.82
C ALA A 11 10.46 -12.71 -9.03
N PRO A 12 10.54 -11.53 -8.39
CA PRO A 12 9.42 -10.95 -7.67
C PRO A 12 8.25 -10.62 -8.60
N GLY A 13 7.07 -11.14 -8.24
CA GLY A 13 5.80 -11.11 -8.98
C GLY A 13 4.88 -9.97 -8.61
N CYS A 14 4.57 -9.07 -9.56
CA CYS A 14 3.49 -8.08 -9.49
C CYS A 14 3.38 -7.39 -8.12
N TYR A 15 4.50 -6.83 -7.67
CA TYR A 15 4.59 -6.11 -6.40
C TYR A 15 5.49 -4.89 -6.54
N LEU A 16 6.64 -5.06 -7.19
CA LEU A 16 7.65 -4.02 -7.24
C LEU A 16 7.20 -2.75 -7.98
N THR A 17 7.04 -1.64 -7.27
CA THR A 17 6.79 -0.30 -7.80
C THR A 17 7.46 0.76 -6.93
N THR A 18 7.60 2.01 -7.39
CA THR A 18 8.17 3.04 -6.52
C THR A 18 7.21 3.38 -5.39
N PHE A 19 7.71 3.63 -4.18
CA PHE A 19 6.84 4.05 -3.07
C PHE A 19 6.06 5.31 -3.39
N ARG A 20 6.63 6.23 -4.19
CA ARG A 20 5.91 7.41 -4.66
C ARG A 20 4.67 7.03 -5.48
N ALA A 21 4.82 6.16 -6.47
CA ALA A 21 3.69 5.73 -7.30
C ALA A 21 2.65 4.94 -6.48
N LEU A 22 3.11 4.10 -5.55
CA LEU A 22 2.24 3.34 -4.65
C LEU A 22 1.41 4.26 -3.75
N ILE A 23 2.05 5.23 -3.09
CA ILE A 23 1.39 6.16 -2.17
C ILE A 23 0.43 7.08 -2.92
N ASP A 24 0.83 7.60 -4.09
CA ASP A 24 0.00 8.51 -4.89
C ASP A 24 -1.25 7.82 -5.47
N THR A 25 -1.24 6.50 -5.65
CA THR A 25 -2.34 5.76 -6.31
C THR A 25 -3.16 4.87 -5.38
N LYS A 26 -2.53 4.24 -4.40
CA LYS A 26 -3.17 3.28 -3.47
C LYS A 26 -3.03 3.65 -2.00
N GLY A 27 -2.06 4.49 -1.66
CA GLY A 27 -1.72 4.76 -0.28
C GLY A 27 -0.98 3.59 0.38
N PRO A 28 -0.94 3.56 1.73
CA PRO A 28 -0.21 2.54 2.47
C PRO A 28 -0.80 1.15 2.21
N GLN A 29 0.09 0.18 1.97
CA GLN A 29 -0.30 -1.23 1.77
C GLN A 29 -0.42 -1.97 3.11
N ASP A 30 -0.75 -3.26 3.02
CA ASP A 30 -0.80 -4.16 4.17
C ASP A 30 0.49 -4.08 5.00
N GLY A 31 0.34 -4.08 6.32
CA GLY A 31 1.46 -3.87 7.25
C GLY A 31 2.57 -4.92 7.11
N GLU A 32 2.25 -6.13 6.65
CA GLU A 32 3.21 -7.21 6.41
C GLU A 32 4.17 -6.95 5.23
N GLN A 33 3.79 -6.06 4.32
CA GLN A 33 4.59 -5.72 3.14
C GLN A 33 5.59 -4.58 3.42
N ASN A 34 5.46 -3.90 4.55
CA ASN A 34 6.19 -2.67 4.82
C ASN A 34 7.24 -2.84 5.92
N ILE A 35 8.47 -2.42 5.64
CA ILE A 35 9.51 -2.31 6.65
C ILE A 35 9.34 -0.96 7.37
N PHE A 36 9.24 -1.01 8.70
CA PHE A 36 9.09 0.19 9.53
C PHE A 36 10.20 1.21 9.22
N GLY A 37 9.79 2.44 8.89
CA GLY A 37 10.68 3.58 8.65
C GLY A 37 11.45 3.57 7.32
N GLN A 38 11.26 2.59 6.43
CA GLN A 38 12.08 2.45 5.21
C GLN A 38 12.15 3.73 4.34
N ILE A 39 11.02 4.42 4.15
CA ILE A 39 10.96 5.67 3.36
C ILE A 39 11.75 6.79 4.06
N ALA A 40 11.69 6.87 5.40
CA ALA A 40 12.44 7.86 6.16
C ALA A 40 13.97 7.63 6.07
N PHE A 41 14.39 6.38 5.90
CA PHE A 41 15.78 6.03 5.59
C PHE A 41 16.18 6.29 4.13
N GLY A 42 15.24 6.75 3.29
CA GLY A 42 15.47 7.02 1.88
C GLY A 42 15.46 5.77 0.99
N MET A 43 14.96 4.64 1.50
CA MET A 43 14.83 3.43 0.70
C MET A 43 13.59 3.48 -0.20
N ASP A 44 13.75 3.04 -1.43
CA ASP A 44 12.67 2.72 -2.38
C ASP A 44 12.74 1.22 -2.74
N GLU A 45 11.70 0.69 -3.38
CA GLU A 45 11.66 -0.75 -3.69
C GLU A 45 12.76 -1.18 -4.69
N ALA A 46 13.31 -0.22 -5.45
CA ALA A 46 14.47 -0.41 -6.30
C ALA A 46 15.68 -0.92 -5.51
N ASP A 47 15.84 -0.46 -4.27
CA ASP A 47 16.98 -0.78 -3.43
C ASP A 47 17.03 -2.28 -3.10
N TYR A 48 15.89 -2.95 -2.97
CA TYR A 48 15.86 -4.39 -2.76
C TYR A 48 16.43 -5.18 -3.94
N CYS A 49 16.29 -4.68 -5.16
CA CYS A 49 16.90 -5.26 -6.34
C CYS A 49 18.39 -4.90 -6.46
N ILE A 50 18.76 -3.68 -6.08
CA ILE A 50 20.15 -3.18 -6.07
C ILE A 50 20.99 -3.91 -5.03
N MET A 51 20.47 -4.15 -3.83
CA MET A 51 21.12 -4.91 -2.76
C MET A 51 21.51 -6.32 -3.18
N ARG A 52 20.80 -6.89 -4.17
CA ARG A 52 21.13 -8.22 -4.71
C ARG A 52 22.28 -8.20 -5.70
N ALA A 53 22.73 -7.04 -6.18
CA ALA A 53 23.72 -6.99 -7.24
C ALA A 53 25.00 -7.75 -6.85
N PRO A 54 25.58 -8.56 -7.76
CA PRO A 54 25.20 -8.76 -9.17
C PRO A 54 24.27 -9.97 -9.42
N LYS A 55 23.51 -10.43 -8.42
CA LYS A 55 22.68 -11.64 -8.51
C LYS A 55 21.46 -11.44 -9.42
N PRO A 56 21.11 -12.45 -10.25
CA PRO A 56 19.98 -12.41 -11.15
C PRO A 56 18.63 -12.05 -10.52
N THR A 57 17.97 -11.00 -11.04
CA THR A 57 16.60 -10.59 -10.69
C THR A 57 15.74 -10.37 -11.94
N LEU A 58 14.63 -11.09 -12.08
CA LEU A 58 13.62 -10.82 -13.11
C LEU A 58 12.41 -10.12 -12.48
N ILE A 59 12.17 -8.87 -12.80
CA ILE A 59 10.98 -8.15 -12.34
C ILE A 59 9.79 -8.64 -13.16
N ILE A 60 8.70 -9.03 -12.50
CA ILE A 60 7.48 -9.47 -13.15
C ILE A 60 6.38 -8.45 -12.85
N ALA A 61 5.69 -7.98 -13.87
CA ALA A 61 4.60 -7.02 -13.73
C ALA A 61 3.50 -7.23 -14.78
N GLY A 62 2.26 -6.86 -14.47
CA GLY A 62 1.22 -6.68 -15.48
C GLY A 62 1.14 -5.21 -15.87
N THR A 63 1.05 -4.88 -17.16
CA THR A 63 0.93 -3.46 -17.57
C THR A 63 -0.41 -2.83 -17.21
N ARG A 64 -1.44 -3.66 -16.95
CA ARG A 64 -2.77 -3.26 -16.46
C ARG A 64 -2.98 -3.62 -14.98
N ASP A 65 -1.90 -3.80 -14.23
CA ASP A 65 -1.99 -4.03 -12.79
C ASP A 65 -2.66 -2.84 -12.12
N ALA A 66 -3.83 -3.11 -11.54
CA ALA A 66 -4.63 -2.10 -10.89
C ALA A 66 -4.17 -1.85 -9.45
N THR A 67 -3.29 -2.67 -8.88
CA THR A 67 -2.77 -2.57 -7.51
C THR A 67 -1.40 -1.89 -7.51
N PHE A 68 -0.47 -2.36 -8.33
CA PHE A 68 0.89 -1.83 -8.39
C PHE A 68 1.12 -1.10 -9.71
N ASP A 69 1.21 0.23 -9.65
CA ASP A 69 1.31 1.06 -10.85
C ASP A 69 2.52 0.67 -11.71
N PHE A 70 2.25 0.38 -12.99
CA PHE A 70 3.28 -0.07 -13.93
C PHE A 70 4.30 1.04 -14.26
N ASN A 71 3.92 2.33 -14.21
CA ASN A 71 4.87 3.40 -14.48
C ASN A 71 5.92 3.50 -13.37
N GLY A 72 5.51 3.32 -12.10
CA GLY A 72 6.43 3.17 -10.97
C GLY A 72 7.35 1.96 -11.15
N THR A 73 6.79 0.79 -11.51
CA THR A 73 7.56 -0.42 -11.83
C THR A 73 8.61 -0.17 -12.92
N TRP A 74 8.22 0.49 -14.02
CA TRP A 74 9.10 0.80 -15.13
C TRP A 74 10.20 1.80 -14.74
N GLY A 75 9.85 2.80 -13.91
CA GLY A 75 10.81 3.71 -13.29
C GLY A 75 11.88 2.96 -12.51
N LEU A 76 11.44 2.13 -11.56
CA LEU A 76 12.29 1.27 -10.75
C LEU A 76 13.19 0.37 -11.60
N PHE A 77 12.64 -0.32 -12.61
CA PHE A 77 13.42 -1.19 -13.50
C PHE A 77 14.57 -0.43 -14.18
N LYS A 78 14.32 0.78 -14.68
CA LYS A 78 15.37 1.60 -15.32
C LYS A 78 16.51 1.92 -14.34
N ASP A 79 16.20 2.24 -13.09
CA ASP A 79 17.19 2.55 -12.07
C ASP A 79 18.05 1.32 -11.74
N VAL A 80 17.41 0.16 -11.53
CA VAL A 80 18.10 -1.11 -11.27
C VAL A 80 18.96 -1.52 -12.48
N LYS A 81 18.40 -1.46 -13.71
CA LYS A 81 19.13 -1.81 -14.94
C LYS A 81 20.33 -0.90 -15.16
N ARG A 82 20.21 0.40 -14.86
CA ARG A 82 21.31 1.36 -14.91
C ARG A 82 22.40 1.03 -13.89
N PHE A 83 22.02 0.65 -12.67
CA PHE A 83 22.96 0.23 -11.63
C PHE A 83 23.74 -1.02 -12.05
N TYR A 84 23.04 -2.08 -12.47
CA TYR A 84 23.66 -3.33 -12.94
C TYR A 84 24.54 -3.12 -14.18
N SER A 85 24.18 -2.18 -15.06
CA SER A 85 25.03 -1.79 -16.20
C SER A 85 26.42 -1.31 -15.76
N ARG A 86 26.50 -0.53 -14.68
CA ARG A 86 27.79 -0.03 -14.17
C ARG A 86 28.68 -1.12 -13.59
N LEU A 87 28.08 -2.25 -13.19
CA LEU A 87 28.79 -3.44 -12.73
C LEU A 87 29.16 -4.40 -13.86
N GLY A 88 28.83 -4.07 -15.12
CA GLY A 88 29.03 -4.96 -16.26
C GLY A 88 28.08 -6.17 -16.26
N ARG A 89 26.96 -6.10 -15.54
CA ARG A 89 26.01 -7.20 -15.33
C ARG A 89 24.61 -6.87 -15.82
N THR A 90 24.52 -6.22 -16.98
CA THR A 90 23.25 -5.87 -17.64
C THR A 90 22.36 -7.08 -17.88
N ASP A 91 22.94 -8.26 -18.00
CA ASP A 91 22.25 -9.53 -18.24
C ASP A 91 21.55 -10.10 -17.00
N ALA A 92 21.96 -9.66 -15.81
CA ALA A 92 21.47 -10.17 -14.53
C ALA A 92 20.24 -9.42 -13.98
N VAL A 93 19.70 -8.45 -14.70
CA VAL A 93 18.39 -7.87 -14.37
C VAL A 93 17.56 -7.66 -15.62
N ASP A 94 16.31 -8.10 -15.60
CA ASP A 94 15.37 -7.87 -16.69
C ASP A 94 13.93 -7.69 -16.16
N ILE A 95 13.00 -7.40 -17.07
CA ILE A 95 11.57 -7.30 -16.76
C ILE A 95 10.73 -8.13 -17.73
N ASN A 96 9.73 -8.83 -17.21
CA ASN A 96 8.64 -9.41 -17.99
C ASN A 96 7.34 -8.64 -17.67
N ALA A 97 6.80 -7.95 -18.67
CA ALA A 97 5.66 -7.06 -18.52
C ALA A 97 4.60 -7.27 -19.62
N PRO A 98 3.87 -8.40 -19.62
CA PRO A 98 2.79 -8.63 -20.57
C PRO A 98 1.61 -7.67 -20.36
N ASP A 99 0.78 -7.54 -21.39
CA ASP A 99 -0.52 -6.89 -21.31
C ASP A 99 -1.51 -7.75 -20.49
N ALA A 100 -1.43 -7.62 -19.17
CA ALA A 100 -2.17 -8.42 -18.22
C ALA A 100 -2.54 -7.61 -16.97
N PRO A 101 -3.63 -7.98 -16.27
CA PRO A 101 -3.93 -7.45 -14.95
C PRO A 101 -2.93 -7.99 -13.90
N HIS A 102 -3.13 -7.58 -12.64
CA HIS A 102 -2.43 -8.15 -11.50
C HIS A 102 -2.55 -9.67 -11.45
N GLY A 103 -1.44 -10.38 -11.24
CA GLY A 103 -1.44 -11.84 -11.08
C GLY A 103 -0.13 -12.53 -11.44
N PHE A 104 -0.21 -13.82 -11.75
CA PHE A 104 0.93 -14.63 -12.20
C PHE A 104 0.55 -15.46 -13.43
N THR A 105 0.38 -14.75 -14.56
CA THR A 105 -0.17 -15.31 -15.80
C THR A 105 0.80 -16.27 -16.48
N LEU A 106 0.30 -17.05 -17.44
CA LEU A 106 1.09 -18.00 -18.21
C LEU A 106 2.37 -17.37 -18.79
N GLN A 107 2.28 -16.18 -19.36
CA GLN A 107 3.45 -15.48 -19.92
C GLN A 107 4.51 -15.18 -18.85
N GLN A 108 4.06 -14.83 -17.64
CA GLN A 108 4.95 -14.54 -16.52
C GLN A 108 5.56 -15.83 -15.98
N ARG A 109 4.79 -16.91 -15.84
CA ARG A 109 5.29 -18.23 -15.42
C ARG A 109 6.34 -18.78 -16.38
N GLU A 110 6.08 -18.75 -17.68
CA GLU A 110 7.03 -19.18 -18.71
C GLU A 110 8.34 -18.36 -18.65
N ALA A 111 8.24 -17.04 -18.45
CA ALA A 111 9.39 -16.16 -18.29
C ALA A 111 10.20 -16.48 -17.03
N VAL A 112 9.52 -16.68 -15.88
CA VAL A 112 10.16 -17.07 -14.62
C VAL A 112 10.85 -18.42 -14.78
N ALA A 113 10.19 -19.43 -15.34
CA ALA A 113 10.77 -20.75 -15.52
C ALA A 113 12.01 -20.71 -16.42
N SER A 114 11.96 -19.94 -17.51
CA SER A 114 13.11 -19.73 -18.40
C SER A 114 14.27 -19.01 -17.70
N TRP A 115 13.98 -17.99 -16.89
CA TRP A 115 14.96 -17.25 -16.09
C TRP A 115 15.64 -18.14 -15.06
N MET A 116 14.86 -18.92 -14.31
CA MET A 116 15.38 -19.86 -13.32
C MET A 116 16.20 -20.96 -13.98
N HIS A 117 15.78 -21.49 -15.13
CA HIS A 117 16.55 -22.49 -15.87
C HIS A 117 17.92 -21.94 -16.29
N ARG A 118 17.98 -20.69 -16.78
CA ARG A 118 19.24 -20.01 -17.10
C ARG A 118 20.16 -19.91 -15.89
N TRP A 119 19.67 -19.37 -14.78
CA TRP A 119 20.54 -18.97 -13.68
C TRP A 119 20.81 -20.06 -12.65
N LEU A 120 19.89 -21.01 -12.48
CA LEU A 120 20.08 -22.13 -11.55
C LEU A 120 20.74 -23.34 -12.22
N LEU A 121 20.51 -23.55 -13.53
CA LEU A 121 21.05 -24.71 -14.25
C LEU A 121 22.16 -24.34 -15.26
N GLY A 122 22.44 -23.06 -15.46
CA GLY A 122 23.47 -22.58 -16.39
C GLY A 122 23.13 -22.87 -17.86
N LYS A 123 21.85 -23.03 -18.19
CA LYS A 123 21.39 -23.43 -19.53
C LYS A 123 20.25 -22.53 -19.99
N GLU A 124 20.28 -22.08 -21.23
CA GLU A 124 19.12 -21.38 -21.80
C GLU A 124 18.10 -22.38 -22.33
N LYS A 125 16.84 -22.20 -21.93
CA LYS A 125 15.70 -22.96 -22.43
C LYS A 125 14.50 -22.03 -22.45
N LEU A 126 13.86 -21.89 -23.62
CA LEU A 126 12.55 -21.30 -23.70
C LEU A 126 11.54 -22.29 -23.12
N VAL A 127 10.94 -21.95 -21.99
CA VAL A 127 9.87 -22.75 -21.38
C VAL A 127 8.55 -22.34 -21.98
N ARG A 128 7.74 -23.34 -22.33
CA ARG A 128 6.37 -23.18 -22.83
C ARG A 128 5.45 -24.10 -22.04
N GLU A 129 4.36 -23.57 -21.52
CA GLU A 129 3.27 -24.34 -20.91
C GLU A 129 2.22 -24.74 -21.95
N VAL A 130 2.08 -23.93 -23.02
CA VAL A 130 1.22 -24.23 -24.17
C VAL A 130 2.01 -24.14 -25.47
N ASP A 131 1.62 -24.94 -26.47
CA ASP A 131 2.31 -24.99 -27.77
C ASP A 131 2.33 -23.64 -28.49
N SER A 132 1.22 -22.91 -28.42
CA SER A 132 1.07 -21.57 -29.00
C SER A 132 -0.01 -20.77 -28.27
N LEU A 133 0.24 -19.47 -28.07
CA LEU A 133 -0.80 -18.53 -27.69
C LEU A 133 -1.62 -18.12 -28.93
N PRO A 134 -2.94 -17.90 -28.79
CA PRO A 134 -3.74 -17.32 -29.87
C PRO A 134 -3.31 -15.87 -30.13
N ASP A 135 -3.56 -15.37 -31.34
CA ASP A 135 -3.21 -13.99 -31.76
C ASP A 135 -3.84 -12.91 -30.87
N SER A 136 -4.99 -13.21 -30.27
CA SER A 136 -5.64 -12.37 -29.27
C SER A 136 -6.36 -13.22 -28.23
N PHE A 137 -6.41 -12.71 -27.00
CA PHE A 137 -7.16 -13.32 -25.91
C PHE A 137 -7.60 -12.23 -24.92
N ASN A 138 -8.59 -12.56 -24.09
CA ASN A 138 -9.12 -11.67 -23.06
C ASN A 138 -8.71 -12.13 -21.64
N ASP A 139 -9.12 -11.37 -20.63
CA ASP A 139 -8.82 -11.67 -19.23
C ASP A 139 -9.50 -12.95 -18.72
N GLU A 140 -10.59 -13.40 -19.34
CA GLU A 140 -11.24 -14.66 -19.01
C GLU A 140 -10.36 -15.84 -19.43
N GLN A 141 -9.86 -15.84 -20.67
CA GLN A 141 -8.93 -16.84 -21.17
C GLN A 141 -7.62 -16.87 -20.36
N LEU A 142 -7.09 -15.72 -19.95
CA LEU A 142 -5.93 -15.67 -19.03
C LEU A 142 -6.20 -16.38 -17.71
N ARG A 143 -7.41 -16.27 -17.15
CA ARG A 143 -7.80 -16.98 -15.92
C ARG A 143 -8.02 -18.47 -16.17
N GLU A 144 -8.58 -18.83 -17.32
CA GLU A 144 -8.73 -20.24 -17.72
C GLU A 144 -7.38 -20.94 -17.84
N TRP A 145 -6.31 -20.26 -18.29
CA TRP A 145 -4.95 -20.83 -18.30
C TRP A 145 -4.24 -20.81 -16.94
N ASN A 146 -4.90 -20.31 -15.89
CA ASN A 146 -4.38 -20.27 -14.52
C ASN A 146 -5.18 -21.21 -13.60
N GLN A 147 -5.62 -22.36 -14.10
CA GLN A 147 -6.22 -23.37 -13.23
C GLN A 147 -5.17 -23.99 -12.30
N PRO A 148 -5.52 -24.28 -11.05
CA PRO A 148 -4.60 -24.92 -10.11
C PRO A 148 -4.39 -26.39 -10.47
N ASP A 149 -3.14 -26.87 -10.36
CA ASP A 149 -2.80 -28.29 -10.52
C ASP A 149 -3.30 -29.15 -9.35
N TRP A 150 -3.47 -28.54 -8.17
CA TRP A 150 -3.90 -29.21 -6.93
C TRP A 150 -5.18 -28.58 -6.38
N THR A 151 -6.03 -29.42 -5.80
CA THR A 151 -7.18 -28.95 -5.02
C THR A 151 -6.73 -28.34 -3.70
N GLN A 152 -7.58 -27.53 -3.08
CA GLN A 152 -7.31 -26.97 -1.75
C GLN A 152 -7.02 -28.08 -0.72
N ASP A 153 -7.80 -29.18 -0.75
CA ASP A 153 -7.62 -30.32 0.15
C ASP A 153 -6.26 -31.01 0.00
N GLN A 154 -5.74 -31.11 -1.24
CA GLN A 154 -4.41 -31.68 -1.50
C GLN A 154 -3.26 -30.81 -0.95
N LEU A 155 -3.51 -29.51 -0.74
CA LEU A 155 -2.53 -28.56 -0.21
C LEU A 155 -2.66 -28.34 1.31
N GLN A 156 -3.62 -28.99 1.98
CA GLN A 156 -3.80 -28.82 3.41
C GLN A 156 -2.67 -29.49 4.21
N CYS A 157 -1.96 -28.69 5.02
CA CYS A 157 -0.91 -29.17 5.92
C CYS A 157 -1.36 -29.26 7.39
N SER A 158 -2.62 -28.97 7.70
CA SER A 158 -3.20 -29.07 9.04
C SER A 158 -4.51 -29.86 8.99
N PRO A 159 -4.92 -30.52 10.10
CA PRO A 159 -6.07 -31.43 10.09
C PRO A 159 -7.40 -30.80 9.62
N ALA A 160 -7.57 -29.50 9.83
CA ALA A 160 -8.78 -28.75 9.48
C ALA A 160 -8.50 -27.61 8.47
N GLY A 161 -7.34 -27.62 7.82
CA GLY A 161 -6.94 -26.57 6.87
C GLY A 161 -6.63 -25.20 7.48
N GLN A 162 -6.74 -25.04 8.80
CA GLN A 162 -6.42 -23.80 9.52
C GLN A 162 -5.65 -24.11 10.80
N VAL A 163 -4.46 -23.53 10.94
CA VAL A 163 -3.61 -23.69 12.12
C VAL A 163 -4.34 -23.19 13.38
N LEU A 164 -5.09 -22.10 13.31
CA LEU A 164 -5.84 -21.55 14.46
C LEU A 164 -6.90 -22.49 15.05
N LEU A 165 -7.27 -23.58 14.36
CA LEU A 165 -8.20 -24.59 14.89
C LEU A 165 -7.50 -25.70 15.70
N MET A 166 -6.17 -25.73 15.71
CA MET A 166 -5.40 -26.70 16.47
C MET A 166 -5.26 -26.25 17.94
N GLU A 167 -5.23 -27.23 18.84
CA GLU A 167 -5.09 -26.96 20.28
C GLU A 167 -3.77 -26.26 20.59
N GLY A 168 -3.85 -25.14 21.31
CA GLY A 168 -2.67 -24.37 21.74
C GLY A 168 -2.16 -23.35 20.71
N GLU A 169 -2.76 -23.23 19.54
CA GLU A 169 -2.36 -22.24 18.54
C GLU A 169 -2.89 -20.84 18.86
N HIS A 170 -2.06 -19.82 18.58
CA HIS A 170 -2.37 -18.41 18.87
C HIS A 170 -2.34 -17.60 17.57
N SER A 171 -3.31 -16.72 17.40
CA SER A 171 -3.31 -15.71 16.35
C SER A 171 -2.21 -14.66 16.56
N VAL A 172 -1.80 -14.02 15.48
CA VAL A 172 -0.88 -12.87 15.54
C VAL A 172 -1.43 -11.77 16.47
N PHE A 173 -2.75 -11.61 16.56
CA PHE A 173 -3.39 -10.66 17.48
C PHE A 173 -3.15 -11.04 18.94
N GLN A 174 -3.28 -12.32 19.30
CA GLN A 174 -2.98 -12.81 20.65
C GLN A 174 -1.50 -12.66 20.96
N ILE A 175 -0.62 -13.07 20.04
CA ILE A 175 0.84 -12.91 20.21
C ILE A 175 1.21 -11.44 20.44
N ASN A 176 0.62 -10.52 19.67
CA ASN A 176 0.84 -9.08 19.82
C ASN A 176 0.27 -8.56 21.15
N ALA A 177 -0.91 -9.01 21.56
CA ALA A 177 -1.53 -8.63 22.84
C ALA A 177 -0.71 -9.13 24.04
N ASP A 178 -0.23 -10.37 24.00
CA ASP A 178 0.61 -10.98 25.03
C ASP A 178 1.94 -10.24 25.13
N THR A 179 2.59 -9.98 24.00
CA THR A 179 3.82 -9.19 23.92
C THR A 179 3.59 -7.78 24.48
N ALA A 180 2.50 -7.13 24.10
CA ALA A 180 2.14 -5.81 24.62
C ALA A 180 1.86 -5.84 26.13
N ALA A 181 1.24 -6.89 26.66
CA ALA A 181 0.98 -7.05 28.08
C ALA A 181 2.27 -7.23 28.89
N VAL A 182 3.25 -7.98 28.36
CA VAL A 182 4.59 -8.11 28.96
C VAL A 182 5.30 -6.75 28.97
N LEU A 183 5.37 -6.08 27.82
CA LEU A 183 6.05 -4.79 27.68
C LEU A 183 5.37 -3.67 28.48
N ARG A 184 4.06 -3.74 28.71
CA ARG A 184 3.34 -2.75 29.52
C ARG A 184 3.84 -2.70 30.95
N LYS A 185 4.36 -3.80 31.50
CA LYS A 185 4.88 -3.85 32.88
C LYS A 185 6.08 -2.91 33.08
N SER A 186 6.98 -2.83 32.11
CA SER A 186 8.11 -1.90 32.13
C SER A 186 7.72 -0.49 31.67
N ARG A 187 6.86 -0.37 30.66
CA ARG A 187 6.46 0.94 30.10
C ARG A 187 5.55 1.75 31.02
N ALA A 188 4.71 1.12 31.84
CA ALA A 188 3.70 1.84 32.63
C ALA A 188 4.30 2.77 33.71
N PRO A 189 5.34 2.39 34.48
CA PRO A 189 6.03 3.31 35.38
C PRO A 189 6.67 4.48 34.65
N GLU A 190 7.39 4.22 33.54
CA GLU A 190 8.01 5.26 32.71
C GLU A 190 6.98 6.25 32.19
N TRP A 191 5.89 5.74 31.60
CA TRP A 191 4.79 6.57 31.09
C TRP A 191 4.13 7.44 32.17
N LYS A 192 3.98 6.91 33.39
CA LYS A 192 3.42 7.67 34.53
C LYS A 192 4.35 8.78 35.02
N ALA A 193 5.66 8.61 34.87
CA ALA A 193 6.65 9.61 35.28
C ALA A 193 6.71 10.80 34.30
N LEU A 194 6.29 10.61 33.05
CA LEU A 194 6.26 11.68 32.05
C LEU A 194 5.20 12.73 32.37
N SER A 195 5.57 13.99 32.18
CA SER A 195 4.64 15.11 32.11
C SER A 195 3.73 15.00 30.88
N GLU A 196 2.62 15.74 30.90
CA GLU A 196 1.70 15.79 29.75
C GLU A 196 2.36 16.32 28.47
N ALA A 197 3.35 17.20 28.60
CA ALA A 197 4.12 17.70 27.46
C ALA A 197 5.02 16.61 26.87
N GLU A 198 5.73 15.84 27.71
CA GLU A 198 6.58 14.73 27.26
C GLU A 198 5.77 13.60 26.64
N LYS A 199 4.58 13.28 27.20
CA LYS A 199 3.67 12.31 26.59
C LYS A 199 3.24 12.73 25.20
N ARG A 200 2.84 14.01 25.03
CA ARG A 200 2.48 14.56 23.71
C ARG A 200 3.65 14.51 22.73
N ALA A 201 4.85 14.87 23.18
CA ALA A 201 6.06 14.81 22.36
C ALA A 201 6.37 13.38 21.92
N MET A 202 6.31 12.41 22.84
CA MET A 202 6.52 10.98 22.54
C MET A 202 5.47 10.45 21.55
N ILE A 203 4.19 10.79 21.74
CA ILE A 203 3.13 10.39 20.80
C ILE A 203 3.40 10.96 19.41
N ARG A 204 3.74 12.26 19.30
CA ARG A 204 4.05 12.90 18.03
C ARG A 204 5.22 12.23 17.31
N ASP A 205 6.31 11.97 18.03
CA ASP A 205 7.47 11.27 17.51
C ASP A 205 7.11 9.85 17.01
N THR A 206 6.32 9.11 17.80
CA THR A 206 5.88 7.75 17.45
C THR A 206 5.05 7.70 16.16
N ILE A 207 4.14 8.65 15.97
CA ILE A 207 3.26 8.69 14.78
C ILE A 207 3.87 9.51 13.63
N GLY A 208 5.09 10.04 13.79
CA GLY A 208 5.73 10.92 12.80
C GLY A 208 4.98 12.24 12.58
N SER A 209 4.23 12.72 13.58
CA SER A 209 3.47 13.97 13.46
C SER A 209 4.37 15.18 13.70
N PRO A 210 4.36 16.18 12.79
CA PRO A 210 5.15 17.39 12.96
C PRO A 210 4.80 18.16 14.25
N GLY A 211 5.74 18.96 14.74
CA GLY A 211 5.48 19.95 15.80
C GLY A 211 4.57 21.07 15.30
N ASP A 212 3.83 21.72 16.20
CA ASP A 212 2.86 22.77 15.84
C ASP A 212 3.50 23.94 15.06
N GLU A 213 4.78 24.20 15.28
CA GLU A 213 5.58 25.22 14.57
C GLU A 213 5.79 24.95 13.08
N THR A 214 5.56 23.72 12.62
CA THR A 214 5.71 23.32 11.22
C THR A 214 4.37 23.22 10.48
N LEU A 215 3.24 23.33 11.18
CA LEU A 215 1.91 23.25 10.58
C LEU A 215 1.52 24.60 9.97
N SER A 216 1.36 24.64 8.66
CA SER A 216 0.71 25.77 7.98
C SER A 216 -0.81 25.70 8.13
N ASN A 217 -1.47 26.85 8.30
CA ASN A 217 -2.91 26.92 8.16
C ASN A 217 -3.30 26.48 6.74
N PRO A 218 -4.20 25.49 6.59
CA PRO A 218 -4.64 25.06 5.28
C PRO A 218 -5.26 26.23 4.52
N ARG A 219 -4.98 26.31 3.23
CA ARG A 219 -5.58 27.32 2.35
C ARG A 219 -6.85 26.75 1.72
N PRO A 220 -8.05 27.16 2.16
CA PRO A 220 -9.28 26.68 1.57
C PRO A 220 -9.49 27.34 0.22
N ASN A 221 -9.81 26.54 -0.78
CA ASN A 221 -10.29 27.01 -2.07
C ASN A 221 -11.68 26.42 -2.33
N ARG A 222 -12.67 27.28 -2.61
CA ARG A 222 -14.04 26.84 -2.89
C ARG A 222 -14.14 26.43 -4.36
N VAL A 223 -14.48 25.18 -4.59
CA VAL A 223 -14.62 24.60 -5.93
C VAL A 223 -16.08 24.41 -6.35
N GLY A 224 -17.03 24.59 -5.42
CA GLY A 224 -18.47 24.59 -5.73
C GLY A 224 -19.34 24.64 -4.48
N SER A 225 -20.65 24.56 -4.66
CA SER A 225 -21.62 24.51 -3.56
C SER A 225 -22.88 23.75 -3.91
N VAL A 226 -23.59 23.26 -2.89
CA VAL A 226 -24.92 22.65 -2.98
C VAL A 226 -25.80 23.27 -1.90
N THR A 227 -26.90 23.90 -2.29
CA THR A 227 -27.86 24.49 -1.33
C THR A 227 -28.85 23.43 -0.86
N ARG A 228 -29.15 23.42 0.44
CA ARG A 228 -30.21 22.62 1.05
C ARG A 228 -31.09 23.51 1.92
N GLN A 229 -32.19 22.96 2.41
CA GLN A 229 -33.09 23.71 3.27
C GLN A 229 -32.41 23.99 4.63
N GLY A 230 -32.10 25.26 4.90
CA GLY A 230 -31.53 25.73 6.16
C GLY A 230 -29.99 25.77 6.21
N TYR A 231 -29.29 25.38 5.14
CA TYR A 231 -27.82 25.39 5.07
C TYR A 231 -27.28 25.24 3.65
N VAL A 232 -26.02 25.61 3.44
CA VAL A 232 -25.25 25.35 2.22
C VAL A 232 -24.12 24.38 2.49
N ILE A 233 -23.84 23.52 1.53
CA ILE A 233 -22.64 22.67 1.52
C ILE A 233 -21.65 23.29 0.55
N GLU A 234 -20.51 23.73 1.04
CA GLU A 234 -19.40 24.24 0.24
C GLU A 234 -18.44 23.10 -0.05
N LYS A 235 -18.15 22.88 -1.33
CA LYS A 235 -17.10 21.95 -1.75
C LYS A 235 -15.78 22.70 -1.72
N LEU A 236 -14.86 22.22 -0.91
CA LEU A 236 -13.57 22.82 -0.67
C LEU A 236 -12.45 21.88 -1.11
N THR A 237 -11.34 22.48 -1.49
CA THR A 237 -10.02 21.83 -1.50
C THR A 237 -9.15 22.57 -0.50
N LEU A 238 -8.49 21.84 0.41
CA LEU A 238 -7.61 22.36 1.44
C LEU A 238 -6.17 22.07 1.03
N GLU A 239 -5.44 23.08 0.59
CA GLU A 239 -3.99 22.94 0.40
C GLU A 239 -3.31 23.05 1.76
N VAL A 240 -2.83 21.91 2.27
CA VAL A 240 -2.18 21.82 3.59
C VAL A 240 -0.69 22.12 3.49
N GLU A 241 -0.06 21.65 2.41
CA GLU A 241 1.35 21.84 2.03
C GLU A 241 1.46 21.90 0.50
N PRO A 242 2.52 22.48 -0.07
CA PRO A 242 2.69 22.56 -1.53
C PRO A 242 2.55 21.18 -2.20
N GLY A 243 1.50 21.03 -3.02
CA GLY A 243 1.23 19.79 -3.74
C GLY A 243 0.42 18.73 -2.97
N LEU A 244 0.05 18.99 -1.71
CA LEU A 244 -0.86 18.14 -0.93
C LEU A 244 -2.20 18.85 -0.73
N VAL A 245 -3.23 18.31 -1.37
CA VAL A 245 -4.58 18.89 -1.41
C VAL A 245 -5.59 17.89 -0.88
N LEU A 246 -6.30 18.26 0.18
CA LEU A 246 -7.35 17.44 0.78
C LEU A 246 -8.73 17.93 0.32
N PRO A 247 -9.60 17.08 -0.23
CA PRO A 247 -10.99 17.44 -0.45
C PRO A 247 -11.74 17.59 0.88
N ALA A 248 -12.67 18.55 0.93
CA ALA A 248 -13.51 18.76 2.11
C ALA A 248 -14.90 19.28 1.74
N LEU A 249 -15.85 19.06 2.64
CA LEU A 249 -17.20 19.60 2.62
C LEU A 249 -17.43 20.44 3.87
N ALA A 250 -17.70 21.74 3.69
CA ALA A 250 -18.14 22.61 4.77
C ALA A 250 -19.66 22.80 4.71
N PHE A 251 -20.36 22.32 5.73
CA PHE A 251 -21.79 22.50 5.91
C PHE A 251 -22.01 23.74 6.77
N VAL A 252 -22.56 24.79 6.16
CA VAL A 252 -22.71 26.11 6.76
C VAL A 252 -24.21 26.40 6.93
N PRO A 253 -24.73 26.47 8.16
CA PRO A 253 -26.13 26.81 8.40
C PRO A 253 -26.42 28.26 8.05
N ASP A 254 -27.67 28.55 7.68
CA ASP A 254 -28.11 29.92 7.36
C ASP A 254 -27.95 30.87 8.57
N HIS A 255 -28.00 30.32 9.78
CA HIS A 255 -27.82 31.03 11.05
C HIS A 255 -26.79 30.31 11.94
N PRO A 256 -25.48 30.58 11.76
CA PRO A 256 -24.44 29.97 12.57
C PRO A 256 -24.49 30.41 14.03
N ALA A 257 -24.42 29.45 14.95
CA ALA A 257 -24.39 29.67 16.40
C ALA A 257 -22.98 29.97 16.95
N GLY A 258 -21.97 30.12 16.07
CA GLY A 258 -20.57 30.37 16.45
C GLY A 258 -19.78 29.13 16.90
N THR A 259 -20.36 27.93 16.79
CA THR A 259 -19.68 26.66 17.05
C THR A 259 -19.32 25.97 15.75
N ALA A 260 -18.12 25.37 15.68
CA ALA A 260 -17.66 24.60 14.53
C ALA A 260 -17.23 23.18 14.96
N THR A 261 -17.46 22.21 14.09
CA THR A 261 -17.17 20.79 14.31
C THR A 261 -16.37 20.23 13.14
N LEU A 262 -15.22 19.63 13.44
CA LEU A 262 -14.50 18.77 12.49
C LEU A 262 -15.08 17.35 12.57
N TYR A 263 -15.66 16.88 11.48
CA TYR A 263 -16.30 15.57 11.38
C TYR A 263 -15.43 14.60 10.58
N LEU A 264 -14.86 13.61 11.27
CA LEU A 264 -14.03 12.58 10.64
C LEU A 264 -14.79 11.25 10.64
N HIS A 265 -14.95 10.65 9.46
CA HIS A 265 -15.59 9.35 9.29
C HIS A 265 -14.58 8.36 8.71
N GLY A 266 -14.52 7.14 9.25
CA GLY A 266 -13.55 6.11 8.82
C GLY A 266 -13.82 5.49 7.44
N SER A 267 -14.59 6.15 6.56
CA SER A 267 -14.92 5.62 5.23
C SER A 267 -14.91 6.71 4.17
N SER A 268 -15.63 7.81 4.38
CA SER A 268 -15.55 9.00 3.53
C SER A 268 -16.19 10.21 4.20
N MET A 269 -15.73 11.42 3.84
CA MET A 269 -16.38 12.68 4.18
C MET A 269 -17.85 12.78 3.72
N THR A 270 -18.28 11.91 2.80
CA THR A 270 -19.65 11.89 2.25
C THR A 270 -20.59 10.89 2.93
N ALA A 271 -20.07 9.99 3.79
CA ALA A 271 -20.84 8.87 4.35
C ALA A 271 -22.12 9.32 5.07
N ASP A 272 -22.01 10.38 5.87
CA ASP A 272 -23.12 10.95 6.64
C ASP A 272 -23.64 12.28 6.06
N ALA A 273 -23.30 12.60 4.82
CA ALA A 273 -23.64 13.88 4.20
C ALA A 273 -25.09 13.97 3.70
N ALA A 274 -25.86 12.89 3.70
CA ALA A 274 -27.25 12.89 3.26
C ALA A 274 -28.20 13.55 4.29
N PRO A 275 -29.36 14.09 3.87
CA PRO A 275 -30.36 14.60 4.81
C PRO A 275 -30.80 13.52 5.82
N GLY A 276 -31.05 13.92 7.07
CA GLY A 276 -31.41 13.01 8.16
C GLY A 276 -30.26 12.30 8.88
N ASN A 277 -29.02 12.39 8.38
CA ASN A 277 -27.84 11.79 8.99
C ASN A 277 -27.19 12.71 10.06
N PRO A 278 -26.21 12.21 10.85
CA PRO A 278 -25.63 12.94 11.98
C PRO A 278 -25.08 14.33 11.64
N ILE A 279 -24.47 14.52 10.46
CA ILE A 279 -23.96 15.83 10.03
C ILE A 279 -25.09 16.86 9.97
N GLU A 280 -26.25 16.50 9.40
CA GLU A 280 -27.37 17.43 9.28
C GLU A 280 -27.94 17.82 10.65
N ALA A 281 -27.95 16.91 11.63
CA ALA A 281 -28.37 17.22 12.99
C ALA A 281 -27.50 18.31 13.65
N LEU A 282 -26.17 18.22 13.45
CA LEU A 282 -25.22 19.23 13.94
C LEU A 282 -25.43 20.58 13.25
N VAL A 283 -25.63 20.57 11.93
CA VAL A 283 -25.86 21.78 11.14
C VAL A 283 -27.18 22.46 11.51
N LYS A 284 -28.25 21.68 11.70
CA LYS A 284 -29.55 22.19 12.18
C LYS A 284 -29.49 22.75 13.60
N ALA A 285 -28.51 22.32 14.41
CA ALA A 285 -28.21 22.94 15.70
C ALA A 285 -27.39 24.24 15.59
N GLY A 286 -27.13 24.73 14.36
CA GLY A 286 -26.40 25.95 14.09
C GLY A 286 -24.88 25.79 14.06
N GLN A 287 -24.35 24.56 14.07
CA GLN A 287 -22.91 24.33 13.97
C GLN A 287 -22.44 24.38 12.51
N VAL A 288 -21.29 24.99 12.27
CA VAL A 288 -20.56 24.78 11.01
C VAL A 288 -19.88 23.42 11.10
N VAL A 289 -20.10 22.53 10.13
CA VAL A 289 -19.47 21.20 10.13
C VAL A 289 -18.51 21.10 8.97
N LEU A 290 -17.23 20.81 9.23
CA LEU A 290 -16.23 20.52 8.21
C LEU A 290 -15.98 19.01 8.21
N ALA A 291 -16.32 18.34 7.11
CA ALA A 291 -15.92 16.95 6.86
C ALA A 291 -14.76 16.96 5.85
N ALA A 292 -13.65 16.29 6.14
CA ALA A 292 -12.47 16.26 5.28
C ALA A 292 -11.94 14.83 5.18
N GLU A 293 -11.34 14.49 4.03
CA GLU A 293 -10.66 13.23 3.76
C GLU A 293 -9.35 13.45 2.99
#